data_AF-A0A101EDG3-F1
#
_entry.id   AF-A0A101EDG3-F1
#
_cell.length_a   1.000
_cell.length_b   1.000
_cell.length_c   1.000
_cell.angle_alpha   90.00
_cell.angle_beta   90.00
_cell.angle_gamma   90.00
#
_symmetry.space_group_name_H-M   'P 1'
#
loop_
_entity.id
_entity.type
_entity.pdbx_description
1 polymer ?
#
loop_
_entity_poly.entity_id
_entity_poly.type
_entity_poly.pdbx_seq_one_letter_code
_entity_poly.pdbx_strand_id
1 'polypeptide(L)' 'VRSGGYLVYSTCTFFPEENEEVIKGFLNRCPEYEILNLDWVEPLALRVTEYGYYIEDGFIALLVRR' A
#
# COMPACT_ATOMS: atom_id res chain seq x y z
N VAL A 1 -13.08 6.09 4.04
CA VAL A 1 -12.58 6.59 5.34
C VAL A 1 -12.90 8.09 5.47
N ARG A 2 -13.02 8.68 6.67
CA ARG A 2 -13.15 10.14 6.81
C ARG A 2 -11.85 10.84 6.34
N SER A 3 -11.92 12.12 5.97
CA SER A 3 -10.70 12.91 5.68
C SER A 3 -9.77 12.90 6.91
N GLY A 4 -8.47 12.81 6.65
CA GLY A 4 -7.42 12.57 7.64
C GLY A 4 -7.34 11.14 8.18
N GLY A 5 -8.17 10.21 7.71
CA GLY A 5 -8.12 8.82 8.17
C GLY A 5 -7.27 7.91 7.29
N TYR A 6 -6.85 6.79 7.87
CA TYR A 6 -5.94 5.83 7.26
C TYR A 6 -6.67 4.58 6.75
N LEU A 7 -6.14 3.98 5.68
CA LEU A 7 -6.58 2.72 5.10
C LEU A 7 -5.38 1.80 4.96
N VAL A 8 -5.46 0.59 5.52
CA VAL A 8 -4.48 -0.46 5.31
C VAL A 8 -5.03 -1.42 4.26
N TYR A 9 -4.21 -1.73 3.26
CA TYR A 9 -4.43 -2.83 2.34
C TYR A 9 -3.34 -3.88 2.57
N SER A 10 -3.72 -5.14 2.73
CA SER A 10 -2.77 -6.22 2.98
C SER A 10 -3.23 -7.52 2.34
N THR A 11 -2.29 -8.29 1.81
CA THR A 11 -2.53 -9.59 1.18
C THR A 11 -1.47 -10.59 1.64
N CYS A 12 -1.75 -11.88 1.51
CA CYS A 12 -0.80 -12.98 1.74
C CYS A 12 -0.36 -13.62 0.41
N THR A 13 -0.15 -12.80 -0.61
CA THR A 13 0.20 -13.19 -1.99
C THR A 13 1.31 -12.29 -2.51
N PHE A 14 2.09 -12.82 -3.45
CA PHE A 14 3.14 -12.07 -4.13
C PHE A 14 2.73 -11.57 -5.52
N PHE A 15 1.53 -11.94 -5.99
CA PHE A 15 1.06 -11.60 -7.33
C PHE A 15 0.81 -10.09 -7.50
N PRO A 16 1.46 -9.42 -8.46
CA PRO A 16 1.29 -7.98 -8.66
C PRO A 16 -0.15 -7.54 -8.97
N GLU A 17 -0.92 -8.42 -9.62
CA GLU A 17 -2.33 -8.22 -9.96
C GLU A 17 -3.21 -8.03 -8.71
N GLU A 18 -2.81 -8.63 -7.60
CA GLU A 18 -3.47 -8.50 -6.29
C GLU A 18 -2.87 -7.35 -5.46
N ASN A 19 -1.71 -6.81 -5.83
CA ASN A 19 -0.95 -5.86 -5.02
C ASN A 19 -0.81 -4.50 -5.72
N GLU A 20 0.29 -4.25 -6.43
CA GLU A 20 0.57 -2.96 -7.07
C GLU A 20 -0.55 -2.52 -8.03
N GLU A 21 -1.15 -3.45 -8.78
CA GLU A 21 -2.22 -3.13 -9.72
C GLU A 21 -3.51 -2.71 -9.01
N VAL A 22 -3.83 -3.33 -7.87
CA VAL A 22 -4.97 -2.94 -7.03
C VAL A 22 -4.77 -1.54 -6.48
N ILE A 23 -3.59 -1.25 -5.92
CA ILE A 23 -3.28 0.07 -5.35
C ILE A 23 -3.28 1.15 -6.43
N LYS A 24 -2.62 0.91 -7.57
CA LYS A 24 -2.62 1.84 -8.71
C LYS A 24 -4.04 2.11 -9.22
N GLY A 25 -4.84 1.06 -9.38
CA GLY A 25 -6.24 1.19 -9.79
C GLY A 25 -7.08 1.95 -8.78
N PHE A 26 -6.85 1.75 -7.48
CA PHE A 26 -7.52 2.48 -6.41
C PHE A 26 -7.17 3.97 -6.44
N LEU A 27 -5.89 4.34 -6.49
CA LEU A 27 -5.44 5.73 -6.53
C LEU A 27 -5.99 6.48 -7.76
N ASN A 28 -6.10 5.82 -8.91
CA ASN A 28 -6.70 6.41 -10.11
C ASN A 28 -8.20 6.73 -9.93
N ARG A 29 -8.92 5.96 -9.11
CA ARG A 29 -10.37 6.16 -8.87
C ARG A 29 -10.64 7.05 -7.65
N CYS A 30 -9.70 7.11 -6.72
CA CYS A 30 -9.82 7.80 -5.44
C CYS A 30 -8.64 8.76 -5.25
N PRO A 31 -8.59 9.87 -6.02
CA PRO A 31 -7.46 10.80 -6.04
C PRO A 31 -7.27 11.57 -4.72
N GLU A 32 -8.22 11.51 -3.80
CA GLU A 32 -8.04 12.07 -2.45
C GLU A 32 -7.17 11.19 -1.54
N TYR A 33 -6.80 9.99 -1.96
CA TYR A 33 -5.89 9.12 -1.22
C TYR A 33 -4.46 9.26 -1.75
N GLU A 34 -3.52 9.09 -0.84
CA GLU A 34 -2.10 8.97 -1.15
C GLU A 34 -1.49 7.83 -0.34
N ILE A 35 -0.39 7.26 -0.83
CA ILE A 35 0.40 6.28 -0.10
C ILE A 35 1.21 7.00 0.96
N LEU A 36 1.12 6.52 2.20
CA LEU A 36 1.96 6.98 3.29
C LEU A 36 3.28 6.21 3.24
N ASN A 37 4.40 6.94 3.22
CA ASN A 37 5.70 6.33 3.35
C ASN A 37 5.88 5.75 4.77
N LEU A 38 6.24 4.48 4.83
CA LEU A 38 6.60 3.72 6.02
C LEU A 38 8.12 3.43 6.03
N ASP A 39 8.96 4.47 6.05
CA ASP A 39 10.43 4.33 6.09
C ASP A 39 10.90 3.40 7.24
N TRP A 40 10.15 3.35 8.34
CA TRP A 40 10.44 2.46 9.48
C TRP A 40 10.19 0.97 9.20
N VAL A 41 9.46 0.63 8.15
CA VAL A 41 9.21 -0.75 7.70
C VAL A 41 10.33 -1.25 6.80
N GLU A 42 11.14 -0.38 6.19
CA GLU A 42 12.21 -0.79 5.26
C GLU A 42 13.13 -1.90 5.78
N PRO A 43 13.58 -1.90 7.06
CA PRO A 43 14.41 -2.99 7.59
C PRO A 43 13.71 -4.35 7.63
N LEU A 44 12.37 -4.37 7.56
CA LEU A 44 11.52 -5.56 7.58
C LEU A 44 10.94 -5.90 6.20
N ALA A 45 11.05 -4.98 5.23
CA ALA A 45 10.55 -5.18 3.88
C ALA A 45 11.53 -6.01 3.05
N LEU A 46 11.04 -7.08 2.44
CA LEU A 46 11.78 -7.83 1.41
C LEU A 46 11.94 -7.02 0.13
N ARG A 47 10.94 -6.18 -0.21
CA ARG A 47 10.97 -5.29 -1.38
C ARG A 47 10.08 -4.07 -1.16
N VAL A 48 10.57 -2.89 -1.50
CA VAL A 48 9.80 -1.65 -1.52
C VAL A 48 9.41 -1.29 -2.95
N THR A 49 8.18 -0.83 -3.14
CA THR A 49 7.69 -0.33 -4.45
C THR A 49 7.05 1.04 -4.28
N GLU A 50 6.74 1.70 -5.40
CA GLU A 50 5.93 2.92 -5.38
C GLU A 50 4.56 2.70 -4.74
N TYR A 51 4.06 1.46 -4.75
CA TYR A 51 2.69 1.14 -4.36
C TYR A 51 2.56 0.47 -2.98
N GLY A 52 3.68 0.09 -2.34
CA GLY A 52 3.68 -0.51 -1.01
C GLY A 52 4.93 -1.34 -0.72
N TYR A 53 4.81 -2.23 0.28
CA TYR A 53 5.92 -2.97 0.86
C TYR A 53 5.61 -4.46 0.82
N TYR A 54 6.53 -5.25 0.26
CA TYR A 54 6.53 -6.69 0.40
C TYR A 54 7.25 -7.08 1.67
N ILE A 55 6.62 -7.94 2.45
CA ILE A 55 7.13 -8.54 3.69
C ILE A 55 7.23 -10.07 3.50
N GLU A 56 7.79 -10.77 4.49
CA GLU A 56 8.04 -12.22 4.42
C GLU A 56 6.81 -13.03 3.97
N ASP A 57 5.62 -12.62 4.40
CA ASP A 57 4.38 -13.36 4.17
C ASP A 57 3.39 -12.65 3.23
N GLY A 58 3.80 -11.60 2.51
CA GLY A 58 2.91 -10.93 1.55
C GLY A 58 3.20 -9.46 1.30
N PHE A 59 2.15 -8.65 1.20
CA PHE A 59 2.22 -7.24 0.82
C PHE A 59 1.37 -6.37 1.74
N ILE A 60 1.85 -5.16 2.02
CA ILE A 60 1.14 -4.13 2.78
C ILE A 60 1.30 -2.76 2.15
N ALA A 61 0.21 -2.01 2.08
CA ALA A 61 0.18 -0.60 1.73
C ALA A 61 -0.64 0.18 2.77
N LEU A 62 -0.11 1.30 3.24
CA LEU A 62 -0.84 2.26 4.07
C LEU A 62 -1.17 3.48 3.23
N LEU A 63 -2.44 3.85 3.20
CA LEU A 63 -2.92 5.04 2.50
C LEU A 63 -3.57 6.00 3.49
N VAL A 64 -3.42 7.30 3.25
CA VAL A 64 -4.13 8.35 3.98
C VAL A 64 -5.09 9.05 3.04
N ARG A 65 -6.31 9.31 3.53
CA ARG A 65 -7.28 10.16 2.83
C ARG A 65 -7.01 11.60 3.22
N ARG A 66 -6.63 12.45 2.27
CA ARG A 66 -6.55 13.90 2.49
C ARG A 66 -7.93 14.49 2.82
#